data_AF-W6A1G9-F1
#
_entry.id   AF-W6A1G9-F1
#
_cell.length_a   1.000
_cell.length_b   1.000
_cell.length_c   1.000
_cell.angle_alpha   90.00
_cell.angle_beta   90.00
_cell.angle_gamma   90.00
#
_symmetry.space_group_name_H-M   'P 1'
#
loop_
_entity.id
_entity.type
_entity.pdbx_description
1 polymer ?
#
loop_
_entity_poly.entity_id
_entity_poly.type
_entity_poly.pdbx_seq_one_letter_code
_entity_poly.pdbx_strand_id
1 'polypeptide(L)'
;LGTGDPDCRLRTRAVTVKDQQDWKIPPCISNWKNPKGYTIPLDKRLAADGRGLQDVQINDNFAKLSEALYVAEQKAREAVAVRSKVQKEMMMKEKEKKEMELRELARKARSERTGVAPAGGMSMPSERGGVNDGDMNVDHEMV
;
A
#
# COMPACT_ATOMS: atom_id res chain seq x y z
N LEU A 1 62.89 -0.93 58.34
CA LEU A 1 62.13 -2.09 58.86
C LEU A 1 60.72 -1.97 58.30
N GLY A 2 60.44 -2.61 57.16
CA GLY A 2 59.16 -2.48 56.48
C GLY A 2 58.11 -3.36 57.15
N THR A 3 57.17 -2.73 57.85
CA THR A 3 55.91 -3.35 58.28
C THR A 3 55.04 -3.55 57.04
N GLY A 4 55.18 -4.71 56.39
CA GLY A 4 54.17 -5.17 55.44
C GLY A 4 52.95 -5.60 56.23
N ASP A 5 51.82 -4.94 56.01
CA ASP A 5 50.54 -5.33 56.59
C ASP A 5 50.27 -6.82 56.31
N PRO A 6 49.85 -7.61 57.32
CA PRO A 6 49.51 -9.01 57.08
C PRO A 6 48.29 -9.06 56.16
N ASP A 7 48.48 -9.70 55.02
CA ASP A 7 47.43 -9.95 54.06
C ASP A 7 46.39 -10.89 54.70
N CYS A 8 45.34 -10.32 55.29
CA CYS A 8 44.22 -11.00 55.93
C CYS A 8 43.28 -11.68 54.93
N ARG A 9 43.81 -12.32 53.88
CA ARG A 9 43.02 -13.12 52.96
C ARG A 9 42.62 -14.43 53.65
N LEU A 10 41.31 -14.64 53.84
CA LEU A 10 40.76 -15.93 54.24
C LEU A 10 41.28 -17.03 53.30
N ARG A 11 41.50 -18.23 53.85
CA ARG A 11 41.94 -19.41 53.09
C ARG A 11 41.12 -19.55 51.81
N THR A 12 41.80 -19.51 50.66
CA THR A 12 41.17 -19.70 49.36
C THR A 12 40.68 -21.15 49.23
N ARG A 13 39.50 -21.32 48.62
CA ARG A 13 38.96 -22.65 48.32
C ARG A 13 39.86 -23.33 47.28
N ALA A 14 40.09 -24.63 47.43
CA ALA A 14 40.80 -25.41 46.43
C ALA A 14 39.97 -25.44 45.14
N VAL A 15 40.59 -25.05 44.02
CA VAL A 15 39.95 -25.03 42.71
C VAL A 15 39.85 -26.45 42.19
N THR A 16 38.66 -26.88 41.78
CA THR A 16 38.48 -28.18 41.13
C THR A 16 38.84 -28.10 39.64
N VAL A 17 39.19 -29.23 39.04
CA VAL A 17 39.49 -29.30 37.59
C VAL A 17 38.29 -28.85 36.75
N LYS A 18 37.06 -29.12 37.22
CA LYS A 18 35.83 -28.67 36.57
C LYS A 18 35.73 -27.15 36.59
N ASP A 19 35.95 -26.53 37.75
CA ASP A 19 35.93 -25.06 37.85
C ASP A 19 36.93 -24.46 36.86
N GLN A 20 38.16 -25.00 36.81
CA GLN A 20 39.17 -24.50 35.88
C GLN A 20 38.77 -24.58 34.40
N GLN A 21 37.99 -25.60 34.01
CA GLN A 21 37.49 -25.76 32.65
C GLN A 21 36.34 -24.79 32.34
N ASP A 22 35.42 -24.60 33.29
CA ASP A 22 34.27 -23.70 33.13
C ASP A 22 34.72 -22.24 32.99
N TRP A 23 35.87 -21.88 33.57
CA TRP A 23 36.50 -20.56 33.44
C TRP A 23 37.42 -20.42 32.22
N LYS A 24 37.44 -21.39 31.29
CA LYS A 24 38.26 -21.30 30.08
C LYS A 24 37.63 -20.37 29.05
N ILE A 25 38.18 -19.16 28.95
CA ILE A 25 37.72 -18.14 28.01
C ILE A 25 38.11 -18.54 26.57
N PRO A 26 37.15 -18.64 25.63
CA PRO A 26 37.44 -18.89 24.22
C PRO A 26 38.25 -17.75 23.58
N PRO A 27 39.07 -18.03 22.54
CA PRO A 27 39.85 -16.99 21.87
C PRO A 27 38.95 -15.97 21.19
N CYS A 28 39.29 -14.68 21.33
CA CYS A 28 38.53 -13.58 20.72
C CYS A 28 38.80 -13.51 19.21
N ILE A 29 37.82 -13.89 18.40
CA ILE A 29 37.83 -13.71 16.94
C ILE A 29 36.88 -12.56 16.64
N SER A 30 37.39 -11.46 16.10
CA SER A 30 36.55 -10.30 15.75
C SER A 30 36.21 -10.28 14.26
N ASN A 31 35.01 -9.78 13.94
CA ASN A 31 34.56 -9.61 12.55
C ASN A 31 35.21 -8.40 11.85
N TRP A 32 35.86 -7.49 12.60
CA TRP A 32 36.41 -6.24 12.05
C TRP A 32 37.94 -6.13 12.08
N LYS A 33 38.61 -6.66 13.11
CA LYS A 33 40.06 -6.47 13.32
C LYS A 33 40.82 -7.80 13.36
N ASN A 34 41.90 -7.89 12.58
CA ASN A 34 42.86 -9.00 12.58
C ASN A 34 44.29 -8.45 12.49
N PRO A 35 44.85 -7.92 13.59
CA PRO A 35 46.15 -7.22 13.55
C PRO A 35 47.32 -8.13 13.17
N LYS A 36 47.22 -9.44 13.46
CA LYS A 36 48.26 -10.43 13.15
C LYS A 36 48.05 -11.16 11.81
N GLY A 37 46.98 -10.84 11.07
CA GLY A 37 46.73 -11.39 9.74
C GLY A 37 46.49 -12.91 9.71
N TYR A 38 46.01 -13.53 10.79
CA TYR A 38 45.78 -14.98 10.81
C TYR A 38 44.74 -15.41 9.77
N THR A 39 44.99 -16.55 9.12
CA THR A 39 44.01 -17.22 8.27
C THR A 39 43.09 -18.05 9.16
N ILE A 40 41.88 -17.53 9.38
CA ILE A 40 40.88 -18.15 10.26
C ILE A 40 39.78 -18.75 9.38
N PRO A 41 39.45 -20.04 9.53
CA PRO A 41 38.39 -20.69 8.76
C PRO A 41 37.01 -20.10 9.08
N LEU A 42 36.07 -20.27 8.15
CA LEU A 42 34.75 -19.63 8.20
C LEU A 42 33.90 -20.09 9.38
N ASP A 43 34.01 -21.36 9.78
CA ASP A 43 33.30 -21.92 10.93
C ASP A 43 33.61 -21.15 12.23
N LYS A 44 34.90 -20.84 12.48
CA LYS A 44 35.32 -20.12 13.70
C LYS A 44 34.96 -18.64 13.67
N ARG A 45 34.90 -18.04 12.48
CA ARG A 45 34.45 -16.65 12.31
C ARG A 45 32.94 -16.55 12.55
N LEU A 46 32.16 -17.46 11.96
CA LEU A 46 30.71 -17.45 12.06
C LEU A 46 30.22 -17.88 13.45
N ALA A 47 30.98 -18.74 14.15
CA ALA A 47 30.66 -19.15 15.52
C ALA A 47 30.63 -17.98 16.52
N ALA A 48 31.46 -16.95 16.30
CA ALA A 48 31.47 -15.76 17.15
C ALA A 48 30.26 -14.82 16.90
N ASP A 49 29.51 -15.06 15.83
CA ASP A 49 28.49 -14.12 15.35
C ASP A 49 27.17 -14.24 16.12
N GLY A 50 26.90 -15.38 16.76
CA GLY A 50 25.70 -15.59 17.60
C GLY A 50 24.35 -15.46 16.90
N ARG A 51 24.30 -15.01 15.63
CA ARG A 51 23.06 -14.78 14.86
C ARG A 51 22.24 -16.04 14.66
N GLY A 52 22.88 -17.23 14.67
CA GLY A 52 22.20 -18.52 14.59
C GLY A 52 21.44 -18.91 15.86
N LEU A 53 21.61 -18.18 16.96
CA LEU A 53 20.89 -18.39 18.23
C LEU A 53 19.68 -17.45 18.37
N GLN A 54 19.52 -16.47 17.47
CA GLN A 54 18.37 -15.57 17.50
C GLN A 54 17.20 -16.20 16.77
N ASP A 55 16.18 -16.61 17.53
CA ASP A 55 14.89 -17.00 16.97
C ASP A 55 14.12 -15.74 16.56
N VAL A 56 13.78 -15.61 15.28
CA VAL A 56 13.03 -14.45 14.77
C VAL A 56 11.55 -14.72 15.00
N GLN A 57 11.05 -14.25 16.15
CA GLN A 57 9.62 -14.34 16.47
C GLN A 57 8.86 -13.21 15.77
N ILE A 58 7.86 -13.59 14.97
CA ILE A 58 6.95 -12.64 14.30
C ILE A 58 5.70 -12.47 15.16
N ASN A 59 5.25 -11.22 15.34
CA ASN A 59 4.06 -10.90 16.10
C ASN A 59 2.78 -11.11 15.25
N ASP A 60 1.78 -11.78 15.81
CA ASP A 60 0.47 -12.02 15.17
C ASP A 60 -0.30 -10.74 14.80
N ASN A 61 0.04 -9.61 15.43
CA ASN A 61 -0.55 -8.32 15.09
C ASN A 61 -0.27 -7.91 13.64
N PHE A 62 0.84 -8.37 13.04
CA PHE A 62 1.11 -8.13 11.62
C PHE A 62 0.13 -8.87 10.71
N ALA A 63 -0.24 -10.10 11.06
CA ALA A 63 -1.25 -10.86 10.33
C ALA A 63 -2.62 -10.16 10.40
N LYS A 64 -3.05 -9.78 11.62
CA LYS A 64 -4.31 -9.05 11.84
C LYS A 64 -4.37 -7.73 11.07
N LEU A 65 -3.27 -6.99 11.03
CA LEU A 65 -3.18 -5.75 10.27
C LEU A 65 -3.33 -5.99 8.77
N SER A 66 -2.63 -6.98 8.23
CA SER A 66 -2.70 -7.31 6.80
C SER A 66 -4.10 -7.75 6.38
N GLU A 67 -4.79 -8.53 7.21
CA GLU A 67 -6.17 -8.95 6.98
C GLU A 67 -7.15 -7.77 7.04
N ALA A 68 -7.01 -6.91 8.05
CA ALA A 68 -7.85 -5.72 8.19
C ALA A 68 -7.72 -4.78 6.99
N LEU A 69 -6.49 -4.58 6.49
CA LEU A 69 -6.24 -3.79 5.29
C LEU A 69 -6.86 -4.42 4.04
N TYR A 70 -6.76 -5.74 3.90
CA TYR A 70 -7.36 -6.45 2.76
C TYR A 70 -8.89 -6.27 2.74
N VAL A 71 -9.56 -6.44 3.88
CA VAL A 71 -11.01 -6.24 4.00
C VAL A 71 -11.40 -4.79 3.76
N ALA A 72 -10.64 -3.83 4.30
CA ALA A 72 -10.89 -2.41 4.11
C ALA A 72 -10.76 -2.00 2.63
N GLU A 73 -9.76 -2.52 1.92
CA GLU A 73 -9.55 -2.28 0.50
C GLU A 73 -10.73 -2.79 -0.34
N GLN A 74 -11.16 -4.03 -0.11
CA GLN A 74 -12.29 -4.60 -0.85
C GLN A 74 -13.56 -3.76 -0.65
N LYS A 75 -13.87 -3.37 0.59
CA LYS A 75 -15.01 -2.49 0.88
C LYS A 75 -14.89 -1.12 0.22
N ALA A 76 -13.68 -0.55 0.16
CA ALA A 76 -13.45 0.72 -0.51
C ALA A 76 -13.70 0.60 -2.02
N ARG A 77 -13.23 -0.47 -2.66
CA ARG A 77 -13.46 -0.75 -4.09
C ARG A 77 -14.95 -0.94 -4.39
N GLU A 78 -15.66 -1.71 -3.59
CA GLU A 78 -17.11 -1.91 -3.71
C GLU A 78 -17.87 -0.58 -3.58
N ALA A 79 -17.53 0.24 -2.57
CA ALA A 79 -18.16 1.53 -2.35
C ALA A 79 -17.94 2.48 -3.54
N VAL A 80 -16.73 2.50 -4.12
CA VAL A 80 -16.43 3.28 -5.33
C VAL A 80 -17.25 2.76 -6.51
N ALA A 81 -17.27 1.45 -6.76
CA ALA A 81 -18.00 0.86 -7.88
C ALA A 81 -19.52 1.14 -7.79
N VAL A 82 -20.11 1.01 -6.60
CA VAL A 82 -21.52 1.33 -6.36
C VAL A 82 -21.79 2.81 -6.60
N ARG A 83 -20.95 3.72 -6.08
CA ARG A 83 -21.10 5.17 -6.31
C ARG A 83 -21.02 5.51 -7.79
N SER A 84 -20.02 4.98 -8.51
CA SER A 84 -19.88 5.21 -9.95
C SER A 84 -21.07 4.69 -10.75
N LYS A 85 -21.65 3.55 -10.36
CA LYS A 85 -22.87 3.02 -11.01
C LYS A 85 -24.07 3.93 -10.78
N VAL A 86 -24.33 4.34 -9.53
CA VAL A 86 -25.43 5.25 -9.18
C VAL A 86 -25.29 6.59 -9.90
N GLN A 87 -24.09 7.15 -9.93
CA GLN A 87 -23.81 8.41 -10.63
C GLN A 87 -24.10 8.30 -12.12
N LYS A 88 -23.70 7.20 -12.77
CA LYS A 88 -24.02 6.94 -14.19
C LYS A 88 -25.53 6.81 -14.42
N GLU A 89 -26.24 6.08 -13.58
CA GLU A 89 -27.70 5.94 -13.69
C GLU A 89 -28.44 7.27 -13.50
N MET A 90 -27.98 8.13 -12.57
CA MET A 90 -28.54 9.47 -12.40
C MET A 90 -28.31 10.35 -13.63
N MET A 91 -27.08 10.36 -14.17
CA MET A 91 -26.77 11.12 -15.38
C MET A 91 -27.58 10.65 -16.60
N MET A 92 -27.77 9.35 -16.76
CA MET A 92 -28.61 8.80 -17.83
C MET A 92 -30.07 9.25 -17.70
N LYS A 93 -30.64 9.18 -16.48
CA LYS A 93 -32.00 9.67 -16.20
C LYS A 93 -32.15 11.18 -16.44
N GLU A 94 -31.14 11.97 -16.12
CA GLU A 94 -31.14 13.41 -16.41
C GLU A 94 -31.07 13.69 -17.92
N LYS A 95 -30.26 12.93 -18.66
CA LYS A 95 -30.19 13.04 -20.12
C LYS A 95 -31.53 12.67 -20.77
N GLU A 96 -32.17 11.59 -20.33
CA GLU A 96 -33.49 11.16 -20.83
C GLU A 96 -34.58 12.23 -20.57
N LYS A 97 -34.59 12.84 -19.37
CA LYS A 97 -35.52 13.94 -19.06
C LYS A 97 -35.31 15.15 -19.98
N LYS A 98 -34.05 15.55 -20.18
CA LYS A 98 -33.70 16.65 -21.10
C LYS A 98 -34.12 16.35 -22.54
N GLU A 99 -33.95 15.10 -23.01
CA GLU A 99 -34.40 14.69 -24.35
C GLU A 99 -35.93 14.77 -24.48
N MET A 100 -36.68 14.33 -23.47
CA MET A 100 -38.14 14.43 -23.46
C MET A 100 -38.61 15.89 -23.50
N GLU A 101 -38.04 16.76 -22.66
CA GLU A 101 -38.35 18.20 -22.65
C GLU A 101 -38.09 18.84 -24.02
N LEU A 102 -36.94 18.54 -24.65
CA LEU A 102 -36.62 19.01 -26.00
C LEU A 102 -37.60 18.49 -27.05
N ARG A 103 -38.02 17.22 -26.96
CA ARG A 103 -38.99 16.60 -27.87
C ARG A 103 -40.37 17.26 -27.74
N GLU A 104 -40.81 17.54 -26.52
CA GLU A 104 -42.08 18.24 -26.27
C GLU A 104 -42.06 19.68 -26.78
N LEU A 105 -40.97 20.40 -26.53
CA LEU A 105 -40.78 21.77 -27.03
C LEU A 105 -40.82 21.82 -28.56
N ALA A 106 -40.13 20.89 -29.22
CA ALA A 106 -40.14 20.77 -30.69
C ALA A 106 -41.54 20.44 -31.23
N ARG A 107 -42.30 19.56 -30.56
CA ARG A 107 -43.69 19.24 -30.93
C ARG A 107 -44.58 20.48 -30.81
N LYS A 108 -44.47 21.23 -29.71
CA LYS A 108 -45.23 22.45 -29.47
C LYS A 108 -44.94 23.52 -30.55
N ALA A 109 -43.66 23.77 -30.84
CA ALA A 109 -43.25 24.71 -31.89
C ALA A 109 -43.79 24.31 -33.29
N ARG A 110 -43.85 23.01 -33.60
CA ARG A 110 -44.46 22.52 -34.86
C ARG A 110 -45.96 22.74 -34.89
N SER A 111 -46.69 22.46 -33.82
CA SER A 111 -48.15 22.67 -33.77
C SER A 111 -48.54 24.14 -33.92
N GLU A 112 -47.79 25.05 -33.29
CA GLU A 112 -48.02 26.50 -33.41
C GLU A 112 -47.81 26.99 -34.86
N ARG A 113 -46.86 26.41 -35.60
CA ARG A 113 -46.65 26.69 -37.03
C ARG A 113 -47.73 26.10 -37.94
N THR A 114 -48.40 25.02 -37.54
CA THR A 114 -49.40 24.32 -38.38
C THR A 114 -50.82 24.89 -38.21
N GLY A 115 -51.06 25.71 -37.17
CA GLY A 115 -52.31 26.45 -36.96
C GLY A 115 -52.49 27.69 -37.85
N VAL A 116 -51.46 28.07 -38.61
CA VAL A 116 -51.53 29.03 -39.71
C VAL A 116 -51.50 28.23 -41.01
N ALA A 117 -52.53 28.37 -41.84
CA ALA A 117 -52.70 27.66 -43.11
C ALA A 117 -51.44 27.65 -44.00
N PRO A 118 -51.24 26.66 -44.90
CA PRO A 118 -50.01 26.53 -45.67
C PRO A 118 -49.96 27.59 -46.77
N ALA A 119 -49.21 28.67 -46.53
CA ALA A 119 -48.72 29.53 -47.58
C ALA A 119 -47.25 29.17 -47.86
N GLY A 120 -47.06 28.38 -48.93
CA GLY A 120 -45.94 28.45 -49.88
C GLY A 120 -44.49 28.38 -49.37
N GLY A 121 -43.76 27.36 -49.84
CA GLY A 121 -42.29 27.33 -49.86
C GLY A 121 -41.66 27.21 -48.46
N MET A 122 -40.48 26.66 -48.24
CA MET A 122 -39.35 26.44 -49.12
C MET A 122 -38.74 25.08 -48.77
N SER A 123 -38.35 24.34 -49.81
CA SER A 123 -37.33 23.32 -49.71
C SER A 123 -36.06 23.93 -49.13
N MET A 124 -35.71 23.60 -47.88
CA MET A 124 -34.36 23.87 -47.38
C MET A 124 -33.46 22.68 -47.72
N PRO A 125 -32.29 22.93 -48.32
CA PRO A 125 -31.41 21.88 -48.80
C PRO A 125 -30.79 21.13 -47.63
N SER A 126 -30.59 19.84 -47.85
CA SER A 126 -29.81 18.93 -47.02
C SER A 126 -28.38 19.45 -46.89
N GLU A 127 -28.07 20.19 -45.82
CA GLU A 127 -26.70 20.29 -45.33
C GLU A 127 -26.47 19.23 -44.26
N ARG A 128 -25.71 18.22 -44.68
CA ARG A 128 -25.13 17.16 -43.86
C ARG A 128 -24.08 17.79 -42.94
N GLY A 129 -24.53 18.54 -41.94
CA GLY A 129 -23.73 18.90 -40.78
C GLY A 129 -23.85 17.75 -39.78
N GLY A 130 -22.89 16.83 -39.79
CA GLY A 130 -22.75 15.84 -38.72
C GLY A 130 -22.61 16.59 -37.41
N VAL A 131 -23.70 16.63 -36.63
CA VAL A 131 -23.62 17.01 -35.22
C VAL A 131 -22.74 15.93 -34.62
N ASN A 132 -21.50 16.29 -34.36
CA ASN A 132 -20.61 15.52 -33.52
C ASN A 132 -21.34 15.49 -32.17
N ASP A 133 -22.05 14.39 -31.92
CA ASP A 133 -22.60 14.05 -30.61
C ASP A 133 -21.45 14.27 -29.65
N GLY A 134 -21.57 15.35 -28.86
CA GLY A 134 -20.52 15.79 -27.98
C GLY A 134 -20.04 14.58 -27.21
N ASP A 135 -18.82 14.19 -27.53
CA ASP A 135 -17.96 13.39 -26.68
C ASP A 135 -17.86 14.19 -25.38
N MET A 136 -18.85 13.98 -24.50
CA MET A 136 -18.71 14.28 -23.09
C MET A 136 -17.78 13.21 -22.54
N ASN A 137 -16.52 13.26 -23.01
CA ASN A 137 -15.40 12.71 -22.32
C ASN A 137 -15.28 13.53 -21.04
N VAL A 138 -16.05 13.13 -20.03
CA VAL A 138 -15.85 13.61 -18.68
C VAL A 138 -14.65 12.83 -18.18
N ASP A 139 -13.47 13.28 -18.58
CA ASP A 139 -12.19 12.96 -17.96
C ASP A 139 -12.32 13.35 -16.48
N HIS A 140 -12.84 12.43 -15.67
CA HIS A 140 -12.55 12.43 -14.26
C HIS A 140 -11.12 11.91 -14.17
N GLU A 141 -10.18 12.84 -14.02
CA GLU A 141 -8.82 12.54 -13.57
C GLU A 141 -8.89 11.48 -12.46
N MET A 142 -8.32 10.30 -12.75
CA MET A 142 -7.97 9.37 -11.70
C MET A 142 -6.78 9.96 -10.94
N VAL A 143 -7.05 10.50 -9.76
CA VAL A 143 -6.09 10.62 -8.66
C VAL A 143 -6.55 9.71 -7.54
#